data_AF-A0A7C6MKT5-F1
#
_entry.id   AF-A0A7C6MKT5-F1
#
_cell.length_a   1.000
_cell.length_b   1.000
_cell.length_c   1.000
_cell.angle_alpha   90.00
_cell.angle_beta   90.00
_cell.angle_gamma   90.00
#
_symmetry.space_group_name_H-M   'P 1'
#
loop_
_entity.id
_entity.type
_entity.pdbx_description
1 polymer ?
#
loop_
_entity_poly.entity_id
_entity_poly.type
_entity_poly.pdbx_seq_one_letter_code
_entity_poly.pdbx_strand_id
1 'polypeptide(L)'
;LMKRGVKLVTDGTDNHLVLLDVASSFGLTGRQAESALLDSGVVTNRNSIPRDPNGAWYTSGVRIGTPALTSRGFGADEFDRVAELMVDVLKQTTPVTASNGQPGKAKYTLVDGVADRTKAAAAELLDANPLYPGLEL
;
A
#
# COMPACT_ATOMS: atom_id res chain seq x y z
N LEU A 1 -2.02 9.48 5.18
CA LEU A 1 -0.67 8.85 5.17
C LEU A 1 0.29 9.48 6.18
N MET A 2 0.76 10.73 5.99
CA MET A 2 1.72 11.35 6.93
C MET A 2 1.19 11.46 8.38
N LYS A 3 -0.10 11.78 8.57
CA LYS A 3 -0.79 11.73 9.88
C LYS A 3 -0.70 10.35 10.57
N ARG A 4 -0.46 9.27 9.82
CA ARG A 4 -0.33 7.89 10.29
C ARG A 4 1.12 7.41 10.41
N GLY A 5 2.09 8.31 10.24
CA GLY A 5 3.54 8.04 10.40
C GLY A 5 4.25 7.57 9.12
N VAL A 6 3.61 7.68 7.95
CA VAL A 6 4.23 7.27 6.68
C VAL A 6 5.11 8.38 6.13
N LYS A 7 6.37 8.06 5.84
CA LYS A 7 7.28 8.94 5.12
C LYS A 7 6.97 8.94 3.63
N LEU A 8 6.81 10.14 3.07
CA LEU A 8 6.72 10.34 1.62
C LEU A 8 8.07 10.86 1.10
N VAL A 9 8.42 10.53 -0.13
CA VAL A 9 9.73 10.93 -0.69
C VAL A 9 9.89 12.46 -0.76
N THR A 10 8.79 13.19 -0.94
CA THR A 10 8.76 14.66 -1.08
C THR A 10 7.85 15.34 -0.06
N ASP A 11 7.45 14.63 1.01
CA ASP A 11 6.50 15.13 2.04
C ASP A 11 5.16 15.68 1.48
N GLY A 12 4.79 15.26 0.27
CA GLY A 12 3.62 15.76 -0.43
C GLY A 12 3.59 15.38 -1.91
N THR A 13 2.69 16.01 -2.65
CA THR A 13 2.58 15.91 -4.11
C THR A 13 1.83 17.11 -4.68
N ASP A 14 2.16 17.49 -5.91
CA ASP A 14 1.45 18.50 -6.71
C ASP A 14 0.67 17.86 -7.88
N ASN A 15 0.54 16.53 -7.88
CA ASN A 15 -0.16 15.80 -8.93
C ASN A 15 -0.95 14.61 -8.36
N HIS A 16 -1.32 13.68 -9.24
CA HIS A 16 -2.24 12.59 -8.95
C HIS A 16 -1.60 11.39 -8.23
N LEU A 17 -0.31 11.44 -7.88
CA LEU A 17 0.39 10.32 -7.23
C LEU A 17 1.26 10.76 -6.07
N VAL A 18 1.53 9.82 -5.15
CA VAL A 18 2.51 9.94 -4.08
C VAL A 18 3.45 8.73 -4.08
N LEU A 19 4.65 8.91 -3.56
CA LEU A 19 5.63 7.85 -3.40
C LEU A 19 5.95 7.66 -1.91
N LEU A 20 5.58 6.51 -1.38
CA LEU A 20 5.81 6.12 0.01
C LEU A 20 7.21 5.52 0.13
N ASP A 21 7.95 5.87 1.17
CA ASP A 21 9.18 5.20 1.59
C ASP A 21 8.82 4.13 2.63
N VAL A 22 8.57 2.90 2.16
CA VAL A 22 8.14 1.78 3.01
C VAL A 22 9.31 1.16 3.78
N ALA A 23 10.54 1.34 3.31
CA ALA A 23 11.74 0.87 4.00
C ALA A 23 11.96 1.66 5.29
N SER A 24 11.96 2.99 5.22
CA SER A 24 12.13 3.84 6.41
C SER A 24 10.89 3.81 7.32
N SER A 25 9.69 3.66 6.76
CA SER A 25 8.44 3.71 7.54
C SER A 25 8.11 2.40 8.25
N PHE A 26 8.45 1.26 7.65
CA PHE A 26 7.98 -0.07 8.10
C PHE A 26 9.07 -1.14 8.12
N GLY A 27 10.30 -0.85 7.67
CA GLY A 27 11.35 -1.87 7.56
C GLY A 27 11.09 -2.89 6.44
N LEU A 28 10.26 -2.54 5.46
CA LEU A 28 9.87 -3.42 4.34
C LEU A 28 10.56 -3.02 3.04
N THR A 29 10.85 -3.97 2.17
CA THR A 29 11.12 -3.65 0.76
C THR A 29 9.83 -3.28 0.04
N GLY A 30 9.94 -2.56 -1.07
CA GLY A 30 8.79 -2.27 -1.93
C GLY A 30 8.12 -3.54 -2.44
N ARG A 31 8.89 -4.60 -2.72
CA ARG A 31 8.38 -5.93 -3.08
C ARG A 31 7.53 -6.56 -1.99
N GLN A 32 7.96 -6.51 -0.74
CA GLN A 32 7.18 -7.03 0.40
C GLN A 32 5.90 -6.22 0.59
N ALA A 33 6.01 -4.89 0.59
CA ALA A 33 4.88 -4.00 0.76
C ALA A 33 3.83 -4.15 -0.34
N GLU A 34 4.24 -4.15 -1.62
CA GLU A 34 3.35 -4.37 -2.76
C GLU A 34 2.63 -5.72 -2.67
N SER A 35 3.36 -6.79 -2.33
CA SER A 35 2.78 -8.13 -2.24
C SER A 35 1.79 -8.26 -1.08
N ALA A 36 2.13 -7.73 0.11
CA ALA A 36 1.24 -7.77 1.27
C ALA A 36 -0.05 -6.96 1.05
N LEU A 37 0.07 -5.81 0.39
CA LEU A 37 -1.08 -5.00 -0.02
C LEU A 37 -1.94 -5.74 -1.06
N LEU A 38 -1.32 -6.37 -2.06
CA LEU A 38 -2.01 -7.17 -3.07
C LEU A 38 -2.78 -8.34 -2.44
N ASP A 39 -2.14 -9.08 -1.54
CA ASP A 39 -2.76 -10.18 -0.79
C ASP A 39 -3.93 -9.71 0.08
N SER A 40 -3.94 -8.43 0.45
CA SER A 40 -5.01 -7.75 1.21
C SER A 40 -6.03 -7.04 0.30
N GLY A 41 -5.97 -7.23 -1.02
CA GLY A 41 -6.92 -6.65 -1.98
C GLY A 41 -6.61 -5.22 -2.43
N VAL A 42 -5.45 -4.66 -2.06
CA VAL A 42 -5.02 -3.32 -2.44
C VAL A 42 -3.94 -3.40 -3.51
N VAL A 43 -4.30 -3.11 -4.76
CA VAL A 43 -3.38 -3.17 -5.89
C VAL A 43 -2.52 -1.90 -5.92
N THR A 44 -1.20 -2.08 -5.88
CA THR A 44 -0.20 -0.99 -5.92
C THR A 44 0.97 -1.36 -6.82
N ASN A 45 1.97 -0.48 -6.93
CA ASN A 45 3.20 -0.77 -7.67
C ASN A 45 4.43 -0.43 -6.83
N ARG A 46 5.35 -1.39 -6.66
CA ARG A 46 6.66 -1.14 -6.08
C ARG A 46 7.47 -0.22 -6.99
N ASN A 47 8.14 0.77 -6.42
CA ASN A 47 8.88 1.78 -7.17
C ASN A 47 10.18 2.12 -6.44
N SER A 48 11.27 2.33 -7.19
CA SER A 48 12.52 2.80 -6.59
C SER A 48 12.36 4.21 -6.03
N ILE A 49 13.06 4.49 -4.93
CA ILE A 49 13.20 5.86 -4.39
C ILE A 49 14.58 6.44 -4.79
N PRO A 50 14.82 7.76 -4.64
CA PRO A 50 16.15 8.33 -4.90
C PRO A 50 17.23 7.61 -4.09
N ARG A 51 18.30 7.16 -4.76
CA ARG A 51 19.41 6.39 -4.15
C ARG A 51 18.93 5.12 -3.41
N ASP A 52 18.00 4.38 -4.03
CA ASP A 52 17.36 3.22 -3.41
C ASP A 52 18.37 2.16 -2.90
N PRO A 53 18.41 1.88 -1.58
CA PRO A 53 19.34 0.91 -0.99
C PRO A 53 19.01 -0.55 -1.34
N ASN A 54 17.79 -0.82 -1.81
CA ASN A 54 17.31 -2.17 -2.11
C ASN A 54 17.37 -2.52 -3.61
N GLY A 55 17.75 -1.55 -4.46
CA GLY A 55 17.91 -1.74 -5.90
C GLY A 55 16.60 -1.97 -6.65
N ALA A 56 16.67 -2.03 -7.98
CA ALA A 56 15.48 -2.03 -8.85
C ALA A 56 14.57 -3.26 -8.70
N TRP A 57 15.09 -4.38 -8.20
CA TRP A 57 14.31 -5.62 -8.09
C TRP A 57 13.40 -5.66 -6.86
N TYR A 58 13.87 -5.11 -5.74
CA TYR A 58 13.16 -5.12 -4.46
C TYR A 58 12.55 -3.77 -4.10
N THR A 59 13.26 -2.69 -4.45
CA THR A 59 12.93 -1.29 -4.17
C THR A 59 12.68 -0.98 -2.69
N SER A 60 12.57 0.31 -2.36
CA SER A 60 12.27 0.79 -1.01
C SER A 60 10.98 1.61 -0.95
N GLY A 61 10.28 1.76 -2.08
CA GLY A 61 9.04 2.52 -2.15
C GLY A 61 7.88 1.82 -2.84
N VAL A 62 6.70 2.39 -2.63
CA VAL A 62 5.44 2.02 -3.27
C VAL A 62 4.77 3.28 -3.80
N ARG A 63 4.39 3.26 -5.08
CA ARG A 63 3.72 4.37 -5.76
C ARG A 63 2.21 4.17 -5.73
N ILE A 64 1.50 5.22 -5.36
CA ILE A 64 0.03 5.23 -5.25
C ILE A 64 -0.51 6.38 -6.07
N GLY A 65 -1.56 6.13 -6.85
CA GLY A 65 -2.27 7.16 -7.61
C GLY A 65 -3.75 7.20 -7.26
N THR A 66 -4.35 8.38 -7.32
CA THR A 66 -5.78 8.60 -7.06
C THR A 66 -6.74 8.40 -8.25
N PRO A 67 -6.35 8.52 -9.55
CA PRO A 67 -7.32 8.63 -10.66
C PRO A 67 -8.34 7.50 -10.78
N ALA A 68 -7.94 6.25 -10.50
CA ALA A 68 -8.81 5.09 -10.63
C ALA A 68 -9.99 5.14 -9.64
N LEU A 69 -9.75 5.60 -8.41
CA LEU A 69 -10.77 5.68 -7.37
C LEU A 69 -11.55 6.99 -7.44
N THR A 70 -10.92 8.11 -7.81
CA THR A 70 -11.66 9.37 -8.03
C THR A 70 -12.65 9.25 -9.19
N SER A 71 -12.33 8.47 -10.22
CA SER A 71 -13.29 8.17 -11.32
C SER A 71 -14.51 7.37 -10.86
N ARG A 72 -14.45 6.74 -9.68
CA ARG A 72 -15.55 6.02 -9.04
C ARG A 72 -16.32 6.86 -8.02
N GLY A 73 -15.90 8.10 -7.76
CA GLY A 73 -16.54 9.00 -6.80
C GLY A 73 -15.82 9.16 -5.45
N PHE A 74 -14.64 8.55 -5.25
CA PHE A 74 -13.91 8.68 -3.98
C PHE A 74 -13.48 10.14 -3.75
N GLY A 75 -13.86 10.67 -2.59
CA GLY A 75 -13.44 11.95 -2.04
C GLY A 75 -12.39 11.81 -0.95
N ALA A 76 -12.18 12.89 -0.19
CA ALA A 76 -11.13 12.97 0.82
C ALA A 76 -11.32 11.96 1.96
N ASP A 77 -12.57 11.73 2.39
CA ASP A 77 -12.89 10.84 3.50
C ASP A 77 -12.65 9.38 3.11
N GLU A 78 -13.04 8.97 1.89
CA GLU A 78 -12.75 7.63 1.38
C GLU A 78 -11.23 7.42 1.24
N PHE A 79 -10.48 8.42 0.78
CA PHE A 79 -9.02 8.33 0.71
C PHE A 79 -8.35 8.30 2.10
N ASP A 80 -8.92 8.95 3.11
CA ASP A 80 -8.41 8.84 4.47
C ASP A 80 -8.56 7.40 5.00
N ARG A 81 -9.70 6.75 4.68
CA ARG A 81 -9.96 5.34 4.97
C ARG A 81 -9.06 4.40 4.18
N VAL A 82 -8.86 4.63 2.87
CA VAL A 82 -7.89 3.86 2.06
C VAL A 82 -6.49 3.96 2.67
N ALA A 83 -6.06 5.15 3.08
CA ALA A 83 -4.78 5.34 3.73
C ALA A 83 -4.68 4.62 5.09
N GLU A 84 -5.79 4.48 5.82
CA GLU A 84 -5.84 3.68 7.05
C GLU A 84 -5.63 2.20 6.76
N LEU A 85 -6.40 1.63 5.83
CA LEU A 85 -6.34 0.22 5.45
C LEU A 85 -4.93 -0.18 4.98
N MET A 86 -4.32 0.65 4.13
CA MET A 86 -2.96 0.42 3.66
C MET A 86 -1.95 0.43 4.80
N VAL A 87 -2.04 1.38 5.73
CA VAL A 87 -1.11 1.48 6.85
C VAL A 87 -1.30 0.33 7.83
N ASP A 88 -2.53 -0.15 8.05
CA ASP A 88 -2.81 -1.30 8.91
C ASP A 88 -2.10 -2.56 8.38
N VAL A 89 -2.23 -2.84 7.08
CA VAL A 89 -1.53 -3.95 6.40
C VAL A 89 -0.02 -3.83 6.55
N LEU A 90 0.54 -2.66 6.21
CA LEU A 90 1.99 -2.46 6.23
C LEU A 90 2.58 -2.57 7.64
N LYS A 91 1.88 -2.10 8.69
CA LYS A 91 2.33 -2.24 10.09
C LYS A 91 2.28 -3.68 10.61
N GLN A 92 1.43 -4.52 10.03
CA GLN A 92 1.27 -5.93 10.42
C GLN A 92 2.00 -6.89 9.48
N THR A 93 2.78 -6.35 8.56
CA THR A 93 3.66 -7.12 7.67
C THR A 93 5.06 -7.13 8.25
N THR A 94 5.66 -8.31 8.37
CA THR A 94 7.05 -8.46 8.87
C THR A 94 7.89 -9.23 7.86
N PRO A 95 9.14 -8.81 7.57
CA PRO A 95 10.05 -9.59 6.74
C PRO A 95 10.31 -10.99 7.33
N VAL A 96 10.28 -12.02 6.48
CA VAL A 96 10.77 -13.33 6.90
C VAL A 96 12.29 -13.29 7.01
N THR A 97 12.84 -13.73 8.15
CA THR A 97 14.28 -13.84 8.35
C THR A 97 14.90 -14.86 7.39
N ALA A 98 15.95 -14.46 6.68
CA ALA A 98 16.70 -15.32 5.80
C ALA A 98 17.68 -16.21 6.58
N SER A 99 18.27 -17.20 5.91
CA SER A 99 19.20 -18.16 6.53
C SER A 99 20.45 -17.53 7.14
N ASN A 100 20.80 -16.30 6.75
CA ASN A 100 21.92 -15.52 7.31
C ASN A 100 21.52 -14.69 8.54
N GLY A 101 20.32 -14.89 9.10
CA GLY A 101 19.82 -14.16 10.27
C GLY A 101 19.37 -12.72 9.99
N GLN A 102 19.45 -12.25 8.73
CA GLN A 102 19.01 -10.92 8.34
C GLN A 102 17.58 -10.94 7.77
N PRO A 103 16.84 -9.82 7.79
CA PRO A 103 15.57 -9.71 7.10
C PRO A 103 15.69 -10.08 5.62
N GLY A 104 14.88 -11.04 5.16
CA GLY A 104 14.76 -11.37 3.75
C GLY A 104 14.18 -10.19 2.96
N LYS A 105 14.44 -10.12 1.66
CA LYS A 105 14.02 -9.00 0.79
C LYS A 105 12.71 -9.23 0.03
N ALA A 106 12.17 -10.45 0.06
CA ALA A 106 11.03 -10.84 -0.77
C ALA A 106 9.87 -11.45 0.03
N LYS A 107 10.18 -12.39 0.92
CA LYS A 107 9.17 -13.08 1.72
C LYS A 107 8.80 -12.24 2.94
N TYR A 108 7.55 -12.32 3.35
CA TYR A 108 6.99 -11.67 4.53
C TYR A 108 5.99 -12.61 5.21
N THR A 109 5.68 -12.31 6.46
CA THR A 109 4.48 -12.78 7.14
C THR A 109 3.53 -11.61 7.31
N LEU A 110 2.25 -11.91 7.32
CA LEU A 110 1.17 -10.97 7.62
C LEU A 110 0.39 -11.56 8.79
N VAL A 111 0.01 -10.72 9.76
CA VAL A 111 -0.82 -11.18 10.88
C VAL A 111 -2.14 -11.78 10.37
N ASP A 112 -2.55 -12.89 10.97
CA ASP A 112 -3.76 -13.61 10.55
C ASP A 112 -5.00 -12.71 10.57
N GLY A 113 -5.84 -12.85 9.54
CA GLY A 113 -7.07 -12.09 9.38
C GLY A 113 -6.90 -10.63 8.93
N VAL A 114 -5.68 -10.09 8.79
CA VAL A 114 -5.47 -8.72 8.26
C VAL A 114 -5.93 -8.61 6.82
N ALA A 115 -5.56 -9.58 5.99
CA ALA A 115 -5.91 -9.56 4.58
C ALA A 115 -7.44 -9.58 4.40
N ASP A 116 -8.13 -10.46 5.12
CA ASP A 116 -9.57 -10.67 4.95
C ASP A 116 -10.40 -9.46 5.41
N ARG A 117 -10.07 -8.88 6.58
CA ARG A 117 -10.77 -7.67 7.04
C ARG A 117 -10.46 -6.45 6.16
N THR A 118 -9.25 -6.37 5.60
CA THR A 118 -8.91 -5.29 4.65
C THR A 118 -9.71 -5.44 3.37
N LYS A 119 -9.83 -6.65 2.83
CA LYS A 119 -10.67 -6.94 1.65
C LYS A 119 -12.13 -6.61 1.90
N ALA A 120 -12.67 -7.00 3.05
CA ALA A 120 -14.06 -6.71 3.41
C ALA A 120 -14.31 -5.19 3.48
N ALA A 121 -13.45 -4.44 4.17
CA ALA A 121 -13.57 -2.99 4.25
C ALA A 121 -13.35 -2.29 2.89
N ALA A 122 -12.46 -2.81 2.05
CA ALA A 122 -12.29 -2.31 0.69
C ALA A 122 -13.52 -2.58 -0.16
N ALA A 123 -14.15 -3.76 -0.04
CA ALA A 123 -15.38 -4.09 -0.75
C ALA A 123 -16.51 -3.12 -0.38
N GLU A 124 -16.71 -2.82 0.91
CA GLU A 124 -17.71 -1.84 1.37
C GLU A 124 -17.51 -0.45 0.73
N LEU A 125 -16.26 0.04 0.66
CA LEU A 125 -15.94 1.31 0.00
C LEU A 125 -16.25 1.29 -1.50
N LEU A 126 -15.96 0.17 -2.15
CA LEU A 126 -16.18 -0.01 -3.60
C LEU A 126 -17.66 -0.18 -3.93
N ASP A 127 -18.44 -0.84 -3.07
CA ASP A 127 -19.89 -0.99 -3.22
C ASP A 127 -20.62 0.34 -3.05
N ALA A 128 -20.16 1.18 -2.12
CA ALA A 128 -20.64 2.55 -1.97
C ALA A 128 -20.29 3.46 -3.16
N ASN A 129 -19.30 3.08 -3.97
CA ASN A 129 -18.76 3.85 -5.09
C ASN A 129 -18.63 2.97 -6.35
N PRO A 130 -19.77 2.53 -6.94
CA PRO A 130 -19.76 1.56 -8.03
C PRO A 130 -19.11 2.14 -9.30
N LEU A 131 -18.37 1.31 -10.05
CA LEU A 131 -17.67 1.75 -11.26
C LEU A 131 -18.62 2.20 -12.37
N TYR A 132 -19.77 1.54 -12.51
CA TYR A 132 -20.81 1.85 -13.49
C TYR A 132 -22.17 1.92 -12.79
N PRO A 133 -22.54 3.08 -12.22
CA PRO A 133 -23.83 3.25 -11.56
C PRO A 133 -24.97 2.94 -12.53
N GLY A 134 -25.86 2.01 -12.16
CA GLY A 134 -27.03 1.62 -12.95
C GLY A 134 -26.80 0.51 -14.00
N LEU A 135 -25.60 -0.08 -14.07
CA LEU A 135 -25.35 -1.29 -14.86
C LEU A 135 -25.64 -2.53 -14.01
N GLU A 136 -26.67 -3.30 -14.37
CA GLU A 136 -26.87 -4.67 -13.86
C GLU A 136 -26.11 -5.66 -14.76
N LEU A 137 -25.32 -6.55 -14.15
CA LEU A 137 -24.55 -7.59 -14.83
C LEU A 137 -25.28 -8.93 -14.86
#